data_AF-A0A3E0PF02-F1
#
_entry.id   AF-A0A3E0PF02-F1
#
_cell.length_a   1.000
_cell.length_b   1.000
_cell.length_c   1.000
_cell.angle_alpha   90.00
_cell.angle_beta   90.00
_cell.angle_gamma   90.00
#
_symmetry.space_group_name_H-M   'P 1'
#
loop_
_entity.id
_entity.type
_entity.pdbx_description
1 polymer ?
#
loop_
_entity_poly.entity_id
_entity_poly.type
_entity_poly.pdbx_seq_one_letter_code
_entity_poly.pdbx_strand_id
1 'polypeptide(L)'
;MRLSRFNDPYRLSPCREEDMTSKRTSETLERQDPLIERYKIEPEAAKIVDRAITCGGTVEKPFHGTVFIGQEYIGAEVEFGIHKAVGGFSDKLNPGDMLCAALAACLDSTIRIIASRFGVKLKSLEVEVRGEVDVRGTLRVDKTIPIGFQKIICDVRIKPSAMTPGFVIKKLVAGAEKSCVNLQTVLGGIEVHTNLDVRRF
;
A
#
# COMPACT_ATOMS: atom_id res chain seq x y z
N MET A 1 22.37 -11.94 -21.38
CA MET A 1 21.17 -12.70 -21.78
C MET A 1 20.04 -12.33 -20.81
N ARG A 2 19.20 -11.34 -21.15
CA ARG A 2 18.08 -10.89 -20.28
C ARG A 2 16.90 -11.82 -20.50
N LEU A 3 16.64 -12.71 -19.55
CA LEU A 3 15.41 -13.50 -19.52
C LEU A 3 14.20 -12.56 -19.48
N SER A 4 13.25 -12.81 -20.38
CA SER A 4 12.01 -12.06 -20.56
C SER A 4 11.16 -12.05 -19.29
N ARG A 5 10.95 -10.87 -18.70
CA ARG A 5 10.11 -10.64 -17.49
C ARG A 5 8.59 -10.78 -17.73
N PHE A 6 8.16 -11.68 -18.62
CA PHE A 6 6.76 -11.75 -19.07
C PHE A 6 5.98 -12.99 -18.61
N ASN A 7 6.58 -13.90 -17.84
CA ASN A 7 5.91 -15.12 -17.34
C ASN A 7 5.94 -15.19 -15.81
N ASP A 8 5.34 -14.21 -15.13
CA ASP A 8 5.01 -14.35 -13.71
C ASP A 8 3.65 -15.07 -13.59
N PRO A 9 3.58 -16.31 -13.06
CA PRO A 9 2.33 -17.05 -12.93
C PRO A 9 1.36 -16.43 -11.90
N TYR A 10 1.81 -15.46 -11.09
CA TYR A 10 1.01 -14.78 -10.07
C TYR A 10 0.53 -13.39 -10.50
N ARG A 11 0.68 -13.05 -11.79
CA ARG A 11 0.30 -11.73 -12.31
C ARG A 11 -1.21 -11.48 -12.17
N LEU A 12 -1.58 -10.41 -11.47
CA LEU A 12 -2.95 -9.92 -11.41
C LEU A 12 -3.38 -9.33 -12.77
N SER A 13 -4.68 -9.39 -13.06
CA SER A 13 -5.26 -8.80 -14.28
C SER A 13 -4.94 -7.30 -14.36
N PRO A 14 -4.64 -6.75 -15.56
CA PRO A 14 -4.33 -5.33 -15.73
C PRO A 14 -5.48 -4.42 -15.29
N CYS A 15 -5.16 -3.26 -14.72
CA CYS A 15 -6.15 -2.22 -14.43
C CYS A 15 -6.76 -1.66 -15.74
N ARG A 16 -8.05 -1.27 -15.69
CA ARG A 16 -8.73 -0.63 -16.83
C ARG A 16 -8.09 0.73 -17.14
N GLU A 17 -8.06 1.10 -18.43
CA GLU A 17 -7.64 2.45 -18.85
C GLU A 17 -8.79 3.43 -18.56
N GLU A 18 -8.52 4.48 -17.78
CA GLU A 18 -9.48 5.53 -17.47
C GLU A 18 -8.88 6.89 -17.84
N ASP A 19 -9.62 7.66 -18.63
CA ASP A 19 -9.15 8.95 -19.15
C ASP A 19 -9.31 10.04 -18.09
N MET A 20 -8.21 10.46 -17.46
CA MET A 20 -8.19 11.52 -16.46
C MET A 20 -8.38 12.89 -17.15
N THR A 21 -9.63 13.32 -17.37
CA THR A 21 -9.95 14.63 -17.92
C THR A 21 -9.69 15.75 -16.89
N SER A 22 -8.93 16.80 -17.26
CA SER A 22 -8.56 17.88 -16.34
C SER A 22 -9.46 19.12 -16.48
N LYS A 23 -10.00 19.61 -15.36
CA LYS A 23 -10.57 20.97 -15.23
C LYS A 23 -9.46 22.05 -15.33
N ARG A 24 -9.84 23.33 -15.49
CA ARG A 24 -8.91 24.48 -15.64
C ARG A 24 -8.01 24.71 -14.41
N THR A 25 -8.46 24.33 -13.22
CA THR A 25 -7.67 24.19 -11.99
C THR A 25 -7.65 22.71 -11.59
N SER A 26 -6.51 22.21 -11.11
CA SER A 26 -6.43 20.86 -10.54
C SER A 26 -7.18 20.85 -9.20
N GLU A 27 -8.19 19.99 -9.06
CA GLU A 27 -8.91 19.76 -7.79
C GLU A 27 -7.92 19.44 -6.64
N THR A 28 -6.79 18.82 -6.95
CA THR A 28 -5.73 18.53 -5.97
C THR A 28 -5.12 19.80 -5.38
N LEU A 29 -4.88 20.85 -6.18
CA LEU A 29 -4.40 22.14 -5.69
C LEU A 29 -5.45 22.79 -4.79
N GLU A 30 -6.71 22.84 -5.26
CA GLU A 30 -7.83 23.44 -4.52
C GLU A 30 -8.03 22.79 -3.15
N ARG A 31 -7.83 21.48 -3.03
CA ARG A 31 -7.97 20.75 -1.76
C ARG A 31 -6.74 20.81 -0.87
N GLN A 32 -5.52 20.82 -1.42
CA GLN A 32 -4.30 20.70 -0.63
C GLN A 32 -3.69 22.05 -0.25
N ASP A 33 -3.79 23.08 -1.09
CA ASP A 33 -3.13 24.36 -0.82
C ASP A 33 -3.66 25.01 0.47
N PRO A 34 -4.97 25.02 0.78
CA PRO A 34 -5.47 25.49 2.07
C PRO A 34 -4.94 24.68 3.26
N LEU A 35 -4.77 23.37 3.10
CA LEU A 35 -4.19 22.51 4.14
C LEU A 35 -2.71 22.83 4.35
N ILE A 36 -1.94 23.00 3.27
CA ILE A 36 -0.52 23.37 3.34
C ILE A 36 -0.35 24.72 4.05
N GLU A 37 -1.15 25.73 3.71
CA GLU A 37 -1.09 27.02 4.39
C GLU A 37 -1.52 26.92 5.85
N ARG A 38 -2.57 26.14 6.14
CA ARG A 38 -2.97 25.87 7.53
C ARG A 38 -1.83 25.22 8.31
N TYR A 39 -1.18 24.20 7.78
CA TYR A 39 -0.14 23.45 8.49
C TYR A 39 1.16 24.24 8.69
N LYS A 40 1.40 25.29 7.90
CA LYS A 40 2.50 26.25 8.17
C LYS A 40 2.23 27.08 9.42
N ILE A 41 0.96 27.36 9.73
CA ILE A 41 0.52 28.19 10.86
C ILE A 41 0.19 27.33 12.09
N GLU A 42 -0.45 26.18 11.86
CA GLU A 42 -0.92 25.22 12.87
C GLU A 42 -0.40 23.80 12.52
N PRO A 43 0.89 23.50 12.75
CA PRO A 43 1.49 22.22 12.38
C PRO A 43 0.83 21.00 13.02
N GLU A 44 0.30 21.16 14.25
CA GLU A 44 -0.37 20.09 14.98
C GLU A 44 -1.64 19.58 14.28
N ALA A 45 -2.31 20.44 13.50
CA ALA A 45 -3.48 20.04 12.71
C ALA A 45 -3.14 19.06 11.58
N ALA A 46 -1.85 18.87 11.25
CA ALA A 46 -1.39 17.90 10.26
C ALA A 46 -1.22 16.48 10.83
N LYS A 47 -1.34 16.30 12.16
CA LYS A 47 -1.18 15.00 12.80
C LYS A 47 -2.49 14.20 12.70
N ILE A 48 -2.44 13.09 11.98
CA ILE A 48 -3.55 12.14 11.84
C ILE A 48 -3.16 10.77 12.40
N VAL A 49 -4.16 9.94 12.70
CA VAL A 49 -3.94 8.57 13.19
C VAL A 49 -4.83 7.62 12.39
N ASP A 50 -4.22 6.70 11.66
CA ASP A 50 -4.93 5.59 11.03
C ASP A 50 -5.09 4.44 12.03
N ARG A 51 -6.20 3.70 11.92
CA ARG A 51 -6.52 2.59 12.83
C ARG A 51 -7.18 1.45 12.09
N ALA A 52 -6.89 0.24 12.55
CA ALA A 52 -7.68 -0.94 12.27
C ALA A 52 -7.86 -1.74 13.57
N ILE A 53 -8.96 -2.49 13.68
CA ILE A 53 -9.23 -3.42 14.78
C ILE A 53 -9.63 -4.75 14.16
N THR A 54 -9.17 -5.86 14.73
CA THR A 54 -9.62 -7.19 14.33
C THR A 54 -10.55 -7.78 15.36
N CYS A 55 -11.59 -8.48 14.90
CA CYS A 55 -12.42 -9.34 15.72
C CYS A 55 -12.57 -10.71 15.04
N GLY A 56 -12.90 -11.73 15.82
CA GLY A 56 -13.11 -13.08 15.31
C GLY A 56 -11.92 -14.01 15.51
N GLY A 57 -12.01 -15.17 14.88
CA GLY A 57 -11.25 -16.36 15.26
C GLY A 57 -11.91 -17.06 16.45
N THR A 58 -12.10 -18.36 16.33
CA THR A 58 -12.48 -19.22 17.46
C THR A 58 -11.41 -20.29 17.62
N VAL A 59 -11.44 -21.04 18.72
CA VAL A 59 -10.58 -22.24 18.87
C VAL A 59 -10.73 -23.18 17.67
N GLU A 60 -11.92 -23.23 17.07
CA GLU A 60 -12.23 -24.06 15.90
C GLU A 60 -11.81 -23.43 14.56
N LYS A 61 -11.65 -22.10 14.50
CA LYS A 61 -11.29 -21.35 13.28
C LYS A 61 -10.12 -20.37 13.54
N PRO A 62 -8.91 -20.88 13.82
CA PRO A 62 -7.77 -20.04 14.17
C PRO A 62 -7.14 -19.32 12.95
N PHE A 63 -7.53 -19.70 11.73
CA PHE A 63 -6.93 -19.21 10.49
C PHE A 63 -7.74 -18.13 9.78
N HIS A 64 -8.78 -17.60 10.44
CA HIS A 64 -9.70 -16.62 9.87
C HIS A 64 -10.05 -15.56 10.91
N GLY A 65 -10.36 -14.36 10.42
CA GLY A 65 -10.91 -13.29 11.23
C GLY A 65 -11.39 -12.15 10.35
N THR A 66 -11.80 -11.07 11.00
CA THR A 66 -12.30 -9.88 10.32
C THR A 66 -11.47 -8.69 10.76
N VAL A 67 -11.11 -7.82 9.81
CA VAL A 67 -10.55 -6.49 10.09
C VAL A 67 -11.61 -5.41 9.83
N PHE A 68 -11.70 -4.46 10.74
CA PHE A 68 -12.46 -3.22 10.64
C PHE A 68 -11.47 -2.06 10.47
N ILE A 69 -11.58 -1.31 9.37
CA ILE A 69 -10.59 -0.29 8.97
C ILE A 69 -11.19 1.13 9.09
N GLY A 70 -10.43 2.06 9.69
CA GLY A 70 -10.79 3.47 9.84
C GLY A 70 -11.07 3.91 11.28
N GLN A 71 -10.96 5.21 11.55
CA GLN A 71 -11.31 5.81 12.86
C GLN A 71 -12.82 5.96 13.05
N GLU A 72 -13.51 6.44 12.02
CA GLU A 72 -14.96 6.41 11.91
C GLU A 72 -15.35 5.18 11.10
N TYR A 73 -16.41 4.48 11.49
CA TYR A 73 -16.87 3.30 10.77
C TYR A 73 -17.33 3.70 9.37
N ILE A 74 -16.41 3.69 8.41
CA ILE A 74 -16.70 3.87 6.97
C ILE A 74 -17.32 2.60 6.36
N GLY A 75 -17.66 1.60 7.18
CA GLY A 75 -18.21 0.32 6.74
C GLY A 75 -17.21 -0.60 6.05
N ALA A 76 -15.90 -0.33 6.15
CA ALA A 76 -14.86 -1.15 5.56
C ALA A 76 -14.53 -2.35 6.47
N GLU A 77 -15.30 -3.42 6.28
CA GLU A 77 -15.07 -4.73 6.88
C GLU A 77 -14.47 -5.68 5.84
N VAL A 78 -13.37 -6.35 6.19
CA VAL A 78 -12.72 -7.33 5.30
C VAL A 78 -12.40 -8.61 6.07
N GLU A 79 -12.88 -9.74 5.56
CA GLU A 79 -12.48 -11.06 6.04
C GLU A 79 -11.05 -11.37 5.59
N PHE A 80 -10.21 -11.82 6.53
CA PHE A 80 -8.87 -12.30 6.24
C PHE A 80 -8.72 -13.78 6.57
N GLY A 81 -7.75 -14.41 5.91
CA GLY A 81 -7.38 -15.81 6.12
C GLY A 81 -5.88 -16.00 6.10
N ILE A 82 -5.41 -17.15 6.57
CA ILE A 82 -3.97 -17.43 6.65
C ILE A 82 -3.50 -18.23 5.44
N HIS A 83 -2.28 -17.92 4.98
CA HIS A 83 -1.66 -18.57 3.83
C HIS A 83 -1.35 -20.06 4.09
N LYS A 84 -1.56 -20.93 3.10
CA LYS A 84 -1.30 -22.37 3.18
C LYS A 84 0.14 -22.75 3.55
N ALA A 85 1.10 -21.91 3.18
CA ALA A 85 2.51 -22.11 3.51
C ALA A 85 2.79 -22.09 5.03
N VAL A 86 1.87 -21.56 5.84
CA VAL A 86 1.94 -21.59 7.31
C VAL A 86 0.75 -22.33 7.94
N GLY A 87 0.09 -23.19 7.17
CA GLY A 87 -0.97 -24.08 7.66
C GLY A 87 -2.41 -23.55 7.54
N GLY A 88 -2.61 -22.35 7.00
CA GLY A 88 -3.95 -21.84 6.70
C GLY A 88 -4.54 -22.40 5.38
N PHE A 89 -5.64 -21.81 4.92
CA PHE A 89 -6.39 -22.31 3.76
C PHE A 89 -6.18 -21.52 2.47
N SER A 90 -5.57 -20.32 2.53
CA SER A 90 -5.44 -19.42 1.36
C SER A 90 -6.79 -19.18 0.65
N ASP A 91 -7.88 -19.12 1.41
CA ASP A 91 -9.27 -19.03 0.94
C ASP A 91 -9.89 -17.62 1.13
N LYS A 92 -9.15 -16.73 1.81
CA LYS A 92 -9.49 -15.32 2.08
C LYS A 92 -8.24 -14.45 1.93
N LEU A 93 -8.41 -13.14 2.05
CA LEU A 93 -7.31 -12.18 1.92
C LEU A 93 -6.25 -12.43 3.00
N ASN A 94 -5.00 -12.64 2.62
CA ASN A 94 -3.93 -12.89 3.59
C ASN A 94 -3.30 -11.57 4.07
N PRO A 95 -2.94 -11.42 5.36
CA PRO A 95 -2.33 -10.19 5.89
C PRO A 95 -1.08 -9.71 5.13
N GLY A 96 -0.29 -10.63 4.58
CA GLY A 96 0.85 -10.27 3.71
C GLY A 96 0.43 -9.59 2.41
N ASP A 97 -0.68 -10.06 1.81
CA ASP A 97 -1.24 -9.44 0.60
C ASP A 97 -1.89 -8.09 0.94
N MET A 98 -2.46 -7.95 2.13
CA MET A 98 -2.98 -6.66 2.63
C MET A 98 -1.87 -5.61 2.74
N LEU A 99 -0.68 -6.00 3.23
CA LEU A 99 0.46 -5.08 3.27
C LEU A 99 0.89 -4.65 1.85
N CYS A 100 0.96 -5.60 0.92
CA CYS A 100 1.28 -5.30 -0.48
C CYS A 100 0.22 -4.39 -1.12
N ALA A 101 -1.07 -4.63 -0.85
CA ALA A 101 -2.18 -3.82 -1.32
C ALA A 101 -2.11 -2.39 -0.76
N ALA A 102 -1.82 -2.24 0.54
CA ALA A 102 -1.65 -0.93 1.17
C ALA A 102 -0.48 -0.15 0.58
N LEU A 103 0.63 -0.81 0.24
CA LEU A 103 1.77 -0.20 -0.46
C LEU A 103 1.40 0.22 -1.89
N ALA A 104 0.75 -0.66 -2.64
CA ALA A 104 0.33 -0.40 -4.02
C ALA A 104 -0.61 0.81 -4.09
N ALA A 105 -1.65 0.82 -3.26
CA ALA A 105 -2.63 1.91 -3.20
C ALA A 105 -1.99 3.24 -2.77
N CYS A 106 -1.11 3.22 -1.77
CA CYS A 106 -0.45 4.44 -1.29
C CYS A 106 0.49 5.02 -2.36
N LEU A 107 1.27 4.19 -3.05
CA LEU A 107 2.17 4.66 -4.10
C LEU A 107 1.40 5.13 -5.35
N ASP A 108 0.39 4.39 -5.81
CA ASP A 108 -0.47 4.77 -6.94
C ASP A 108 -1.13 6.13 -6.71
N SER A 109 -1.82 6.29 -5.58
CA SER A 109 -2.50 7.54 -5.23
C SER A 109 -1.51 8.71 -5.10
N THR A 110 -0.34 8.49 -4.51
CA THR A 110 0.72 9.52 -4.42
C THR A 110 1.18 9.97 -5.81
N ILE A 111 1.43 9.03 -6.73
CA ILE A 111 1.82 9.35 -8.11
C ILE A 111 0.72 10.18 -8.79
N ARG A 112 -0.55 9.79 -8.67
CA ARG A 112 -1.68 10.52 -9.29
C ARG A 112 -1.84 11.93 -8.71
N ILE A 113 -1.72 12.08 -7.40
CA ILE A 113 -1.80 13.36 -6.70
C ILE A 113 -0.69 14.31 -7.20
N ILE A 114 0.56 13.83 -7.25
CA ILE A 114 1.68 14.64 -7.71
C ILE A 114 1.56 14.96 -9.21
N ALA A 115 1.12 14.00 -10.04
CA ALA A 115 0.84 14.22 -11.44
C ALA A 115 -0.19 15.34 -11.65
N SER A 116 -1.29 15.28 -10.89
CA SER A 116 -2.36 16.28 -10.91
C SER A 116 -1.85 17.67 -10.52
N ARG A 117 -1.05 17.79 -9.46
CA ARG A 117 -0.44 19.08 -9.06
C ARG A 117 0.49 19.66 -10.12
N PHE A 118 1.25 18.82 -10.83
CA PHE A 118 2.16 19.26 -11.90
C PHE A 118 1.50 19.40 -13.27
N GLY A 119 0.17 19.20 -13.38
CA GLY A 119 -0.54 19.27 -14.65
C GLY A 119 -0.14 18.17 -15.63
N VAL A 120 0.42 17.05 -15.15
CA VAL A 120 0.80 15.90 -15.95
C VAL A 120 -0.41 14.98 -16.13
N LYS A 121 -0.87 14.83 -17.38
CA LYS A 121 -1.96 13.91 -17.72
C LYS A 121 -1.45 12.49 -17.87
N LEU A 122 -2.11 11.56 -17.19
CA LEU A 122 -1.86 10.12 -17.27
C LEU A 122 -3.08 9.44 -17.91
N LYS A 123 -2.85 8.62 -18.93
CA LYS A 123 -3.86 7.74 -19.53
C LYS A 123 -4.09 6.47 -18.70
N SER A 124 -3.02 5.97 -18.09
CA SER A 124 -3.10 4.85 -17.17
C SER A 124 -1.95 4.87 -16.19
N LEU A 125 -2.19 4.30 -15.02
CA LEU A 125 -1.20 4.01 -14.00
C LEU A 125 -1.60 2.68 -13.34
N GLU A 126 -0.63 1.81 -13.20
CA GLU A 126 -0.74 0.55 -12.49
C GLU A 126 0.50 0.40 -11.60
N VAL A 127 0.27 0.04 -10.34
CA VAL A 127 1.33 -0.25 -9.37
C VAL A 127 1.13 -1.68 -8.90
N GLU A 128 2.06 -2.55 -9.23
CA GLU A 128 2.09 -3.93 -8.78
C GLU A 128 3.12 -4.05 -7.65
N VAL A 129 2.72 -4.60 -6.50
CA VAL A 129 3.62 -4.80 -5.36
C VAL A 129 3.71 -6.29 -5.05
N ARG A 130 4.94 -6.81 -4.95
CA ARG A 130 5.21 -8.20 -4.61
C ARG A 130 6.16 -8.29 -3.42
N GLY A 131 5.78 -9.06 -2.41
CA GLY A 131 6.62 -9.37 -1.25
C GLY A 131 7.14 -10.81 -1.31
N GLU A 132 8.45 -10.99 -1.13
CA GLU A 132 9.11 -12.29 -1.00
C GLU A 132 9.35 -12.58 0.49
N VAL A 133 8.86 -13.74 0.97
CA VAL A 133 8.99 -14.18 2.38
C VAL A 133 9.37 -15.65 2.48
N ASP A 134 10.36 -15.96 3.33
CA ASP A 134 10.70 -17.32 3.74
C ASP A 134 10.04 -17.65 5.09
N VAL A 135 8.96 -18.42 5.00
CA VAL A 135 8.14 -18.77 6.16
C VAL A 135 8.78 -19.78 7.12
N ARG A 136 9.96 -20.33 6.80
CA ARG A 136 10.72 -21.17 7.75
C ARG A 136 11.05 -20.42 9.03
N GLY A 137 11.32 -19.12 8.94
CA GLY A 137 11.50 -18.25 10.10
C GLY A 137 10.24 -18.16 10.95
N THR A 138 9.09 -17.87 10.31
CA THR A 138 7.78 -17.78 10.97
C THR A 138 7.39 -19.08 11.67
N LEU A 139 7.61 -20.22 11.02
CA LEU A 139 7.33 -21.55 11.54
C LEU A 139 8.41 -22.06 12.51
N ARG A 140 9.47 -21.27 12.76
CA ARG A 140 10.61 -21.61 13.63
C ARG A 140 11.34 -22.90 13.23
N VAL A 141 11.28 -23.27 11.95
CA VAL A 141 12.02 -24.40 11.37
C VAL A 141 13.51 -24.09 11.33
N ASP A 142 13.85 -22.83 11.00
CA ASP A 142 15.23 -22.33 10.95
C ASP A 142 15.30 -20.96 11.61
N LYS A 143 16.04 -20.85 12.72
CA LYS A 143 16.19 -19.61 13.50
C LYS A 143 17.13 -18.60 12.84
N THR A 144 17.88 -19.01 11.81
CA THR A 144 18.77 -18.11 11.06
C THR A 144 18.02 -17.29 10.00
N ILE A 145 16.81 -17.70 9.64
CA ILE A 145 15.95 -17.00 8.69
C ILE A 145 15.20 -15.88 9.42
N PRO A 146 15.34 -14.61 9.01
CA PRO A 146 14.64 -13.50 9.65
C PRO A 146 13.12 -13.59 9.40
N ILE A 147 12.33 -13.30 10.43
CA ILE A 147 10.87 -13.22 10.31
C ILE A 147 10.50 -11.87 9.70
N GLY A 148 9.84 -11.88 8.55
CA GLY A 148 9.42 -10.70 7.79
C GLY A 148 9.56 -10.90 6.29
N PHE A 149 9.19 -9.92 5.49
CA PHE A 149 9.51 -9.92 4.06
C PHE A 149 11.00 -9.65 3.86
N GLN A 150 11.70 -10.50 3.11
CA GLN A 150 13.11 -10.28 2.78
C GLN A 150 13.26 -9.25 1.64
N LYS A 151 12.20 -9.08 0.85
CA LYS A 151 12.21 -8.19 -0.30
C LYS A 151 10.80 -7.78 -0.68
N ILE A 152 10.62 -6.51 -1.01
CA ILE A 152 9.39 -6.00 -1.62
C ILE A 152 9.79 -5.29 -2.92
N ILE A 153 9.04 -5.54 -3.99
CA ILE A 153 9.25 -4.94 -5.31
C ILE A 153 7.97 -4.18 -5.70
N CYS A 154 8.10 -2.89 -6.00
CA CYS A 154 7.03 -2.07 -6.54
C CYS A 154 7.30 -1.81 -8.04
N ASP A 155 6.52 -2.42 -8.92
CA ASP A 155 6.58 -2.21 -10.36
C ASP A 155 5.53 -1.17 -10.78
N VAL A 156 6.00 0.00 -11.20
CA VAL A 156 5.15 1.10 -11.68
C VAL A 156 5.06 1.09 -13.21
N ARG A 157 3.86 0.92 -13.75
CA ARG A 157 3.55 1.00 -15.19
C ARG A 157 2.70 2.22 -15.45
N ILE A 158 3.28 3.20 -16.16
CA ILE A 158 2.65 4.50 -16.38
C ILE A 158 2.57 4.83 -17.87
N LYS A 159 1.40 5.31 -18.32
CA LYS A 159 1.20 5.83 -19.68
C LYS A 159 0.86 7.32 -19.61
N PRO A 160 1.84 8.22 -19.70
CA PRO A 160 1.58 9.66 -19.73
C PRO A 160 1.07 10.13 -21.10
N SER A 161 0.60 11.37 -21.17
CA SER A 161 0.36 12.06 -22.45
C SER A 161 1.63 12.06 -23.32
N ALA A 162 1.46 11.95 -24.64
CA ALA A 162 2.56 11.93 -25.59
C ALA A 162 3.45 13.19 -25.53
N MET A 163 2.91 14.31 -25.05
CA MET A 163 3.64 15.57 -24.91
C MET A 163 4.47 15.66 -23.63
N THR A 164 4.32 14.73 -22.67
CA THR A 164 5.04 14.82 -21.40
C THR A 164 6.48 14.31 -21.56
N PRO A 165 7.51 15.15 -21.31
CA PRO A 165 8.90 14.72 -21.43
C PRO A 165 9.26 13.62 -20.42
N GLY A 166 10.04 12.62 -20.83
CA GLY A 166 10.39 11.47 -19.98
C GLY A 166 11.12 11.84 -18.68
N PHE A 167 11.89 12.92 -18.64
CA PHE A 167 12.54 13.39 -17.41
C PHE A 167 11.53 13.90 -16.37
N VAL A 168 10.39 14.47 -16.82
CA VAL A 168 9.31 14.92 -15.93
C VAL A 168 8.68 13.71 -15.25
N ILE A 169 8.45 12.62 -15.99
CA ILE A 169 7.92 11.37 -15.45
C ILE A 169 8.85 10.77 -14.40
N LYS A 170 10.16 10.74 -14.66
CA LYS A 170 11.14 10.25 -13.68
C LYS A 170 11.15 11.09 -12.40
N LYS A 171 11.13 12.42 -12.53
CA LYS A 171 11.07 13.34 -11.37
C LYS A 171 9.79 13.16 -10.57
N LEU A 172 8.65 12.97 -11.25
CA LEU A 172 7.35 12.74 -10.64
C LEU A 172 7.34 11.45 -9.82
N VAL A 173 7.79 10.33 -10.40
CA VAL A 173 7.86 9.04 -9.68
C VAL A 173 8.83 9.11 -8.50
N ALA A 174 10.02 9.70 -8.68
CA ALA A 174 10.96 9.91 -7.57
C ALA A 174 10.40 10.81 -6.46
N GLY A 175 9.59 11.81 -6.83
CA GLY A 175 8.84 12.61 -5.85
C GLY A 175 7.81 11.77 -5.10
N ALA A 176 7.08 10.92 -5.82
CA ALA A 176 6.08 10.05 -5.21
C ALA A 176 6.70 9.01 -4.26
N GLU A 177 7.85 8.43 -4.60
CA GLU A 177 8.57 7.53 -3.69
C GLU A 177 8.92 8.24 -2.38
N LYS A 178 9.36 9.50 -2.43
CA LYS A 178 9.71 10.30 -1.25
C LYS A 178 8.49 10.76 -0.43
N SER A 179 7.33 10.85 -1.05
CA SER A 179 6.10 11.33 -0.40
C SER A 179 5.13 10.22 0.01
N CYS A 180 5.34 8.99 -0.47
CA CYS A 180 4.50 7.84 -0.14
C CYS A 180 4.77 7.38 1.29
N VAL A 181 3.83 7.64 2.20
CA VAL A 181 3.95 7.32 3.63
C VAL A 181 4.24 5.83 3.84
N ASN A 182 3.47 4.93 3.22
CA ASN A 182 3.67 3.48 3.42
C ASN A 182 5.04 3.01 2.89
N LEU A 183 5.48 3.51 1.72
CA LEU A 183 6.79 3.16 1.18
C LEU A 183 7.91 3.62 2.12
N GLN A 184 7.85 4.87 2.59
CA GLN A 184 8.86 5.42 3.50
C GLN A 184 8.86 4.69 4.86
N THR A 185 7.71 4.27 5.37
CA THR A 185 7.61 3.45 6.59
C THR A 185 8.33 2.11 6.44
N VAL A 186 8.16 1.43 5.30
CA VAL A 186 8.84 0.14 5.03
C VAL A 186 10.35 0.32 4.84
N LEU A 187 10.77 1.38 4.14
CA LEU A 187 12.19 1.66 3.89
C LEU A 187 12.94 2.09 5.16
N GLY A 188 12.30 2.89 6.01
CA GLY A 188 12.93 3.44 7.21
C GLY A 188 12.97 2.45 8.37
N GLY A 189 11.93 1.61 8.51
CA GLY A 189 11.69 0.86 9.74
C GLY A 189 11.30 1.82 10.87
N ILE A 190 10.11 1.63 11.44
CA ILE A 190 9.62 2.48 12.53
C ILE A 190 9.60 1.70 13.85
N GLU A 191 9.55 2.42 14.96
CA GLU A 191 9.30 1.82 16.26
C GLU A 191 7.88 1.23 16.31
N VAL A 192 7.75 -0.02 16.78
CA VAL A 192 6.47 -0.73 16.91
C VAL A 192 6.34 -1.25 18.34
N HIS A 193 5.28 -0.83 19.03
CA HIS A 193 4.98 -1.22 20.40
C HIS A 193 3.81 -2.21 20.45
N THR A 194 3.94 -3.24 21.29
CA THR A 194 2.84 -4.18 21.60
C THR A 194 2.44 -4.00 23.06
N ASN A 195 1.17 -3.66 23.31
CA ASN A 195 0.60 -3.54 24.64
C ASN A 195 -0.36 -4.70 24.91
N LEU A 196 -0.40 -5.19 26.15
CA LEU A 196 -1.23 -6.33 26.56
C LEU A 196 -2.26 -5.90 27.63
N ASP A 197 -3.56 -6.06 27.33
CA ASP A 197 -4.67 -5.96 28.30
C ASP A 197 -5.27 -7.37 28.50
N VAL A 198 -5.15 -7.94 29.70
CA VAL A 198 -5.63 -9.29 30.02
C VAL A 198 -6.95 -9.21 30.78
N ARG A 199 -8.03 -9.70 30.16
CA ARG A 199 -9.35 -9.85 30.79
C ARG A 199 -9.64 -11.33 30.99
N ARG A 200 -10.02 -11.70 32.21
CA ARG A 200 -10.46 -13.07 32.55
C ARG A 200 -11.98 -13.14 32.46
N PHE A 201 -12.49 -14.26 31.97
CA PHE A 201 -13.91 -14.60 31.99
C PHE A 201 -14.35 -15.01 33.40
#